data_AF-A0A7C7RLJ9-F1
#
_entry.id   AF-A0A7C7RLJ9-F1
#
_cell.length_a   1.000
_cell.length_b   1.000
_cell.length_c   1.000
_cell.angle_alpha   90.00
_cell.angle_beta   90.00
_cell.angle_gamma   90.00
#
_symmetry.space_group_name_H-M   'P 1'
#
loop_
_entity.id
_entity.type
_entity.pdbx_description
1 polymer ?
#
loop_
_entity_poly.entity_id
_entity_poly.type
_entity_poly.pdbx_seq_one_letter_code
_entity_poly.pdbx_strand_id
1 'polypeptide(L)'
;MSQESYYGRIIFRWTASKREIIAVASYIIIAVFIEYLVTATFMNFGLTEELMLTWRIPLLNDLTVSISPVLHLVPLTVVFTLVFSWMHITKYVIYATPKLIKIEKIVKKKKGEKRALKVKTFKEKTSYITNFPMKISNFLKLPFLKIWEKLGLARLSQFLREQPFASASIKGAFAVLATFLTFMVLTCLLENPDTIYHLIIIFYQRNPALLDFVYGTHIAINSISEMLGPALWVPSTINKSLLDVAPYFRKTIDTSLRPLFKVFTSLNITTKYLICQNVASWTSAFTSILYGRFKSKSWKTVHRS
;
A
#
# COMPACT_ATOMS: atom_id res chain seq x y z
N MET A 1 -32.84 35.27 1.12
CA MET A 1 -31.38 35.53 1.28
C MET A 1 -30.68 34.21 1.57
N SER A 2 -30.13 33.58 0.53
CA SER A 2 -29.44 32.29 0.58
C SER A 2 -27.97 32.49 0.96
N GLN A 3 -27.53 31.82 2.03
CA GLN A 3 -26.11 31.65 2.36
C GLN A 3 -25.47 30.57 1.45
N GLU A 4 -25.40 30.82 0.14
CA GLU A 4 -24.61 29.97 -0.75
C GLU A 4 -23.11 30.32 -0.65
N SER A 5 -22.41 29.43 0.04
CA SER A 5 -21.06 28.96 -0.29
C SER A 5 -19.94 30.00 -0.40
N TYR A 6 -19.56 30.59 0.73
CA TYR A 6 -18.21 31.16 0.94
C TYR A 6 -17.14 30.08 1.19
N TYR A 7 -17.27 28.89 0.59
CA TYR A 7 -16.19 27.91 0.56
C TYR A 7 -15.33 28.19 -0.67
N GLY A 8 -14.49 29.22 -0.55
CA GLY A 8 -13.41 29.44 -1.51
C GLY A 8 -12.69 28.13 -1.75
N ARG A 9 -12.68 27.68 -3.01
CA ARG A 9 -11.86 26.54 -3.44
C ARG A 9 -10.43 26.92 -3.09
N ILE A 10 -9.90 26.37 -2.00
CA ILE A 10 -8.46 26.39 -1.76
C ILE A 10 -7.89 25.49 -2.85
N ILE A 11 -7.54 26.11 -3.97
CA ILE A 11 -6.79 25.44 -5.02
C ILE A 11 -5.42 25.22 -4.41
N PHE A 12 -5.19 23.99 -3.95
CA PHE A 12 -3.86 23.55 -3.58
C PHE A 12 -3.07 23.54 -4.88
N ARG A 13 -2.36 24.63 -5.13
CA ARG A 13 -1.30 24.69 -6.10
C ARG A 13 -0.08 24.12 -5.38
N TRP A 14 0.57 23.14 -6.01
CA TRP A 14 1.97 22.87 -5.72
C TRP A 14 2.73 24.15 -6.09
N THR A 15 2.86 25.06 -5.12
CA THR A 15 3.64 26.28 -5.31
C THR A 15 5.06 25.91 -4.98
N ALA A 16 6.03 26.42 -5.74
CA ALA A 16 7.45 26.10 -5.57
C ALA A 16 8.04 26.70 -4.27
N SER A 17 7.37 26.51 -3.14
CA SER A 17 7.92 26.80 -1.83
C SER A 17 9.14 25.92 -1.63
N LYS A 18 10.19 26.48 -1.00
CA LYS A 18 11.45 25.76 -0.75
C LYS A 18 11.21 24.38 -0.11
N ARG A 19 10.20 24.27 0.74
CA ARG A 19 9.82 23.04 1.44
C ARG A 19 9.18 21.98 0.55
N GLU A 20 8.32 22.39 -0.39
CA GLU A 20 7.72 21.47 -1.36
C GLU A 20 8.77 20.92 -2.32
N ILE A 21 9.70 21.77 -2.77
CA ILE A 21 10.84 21.35 -3.60
C ILE A 21 11.69 20.32 -2.84
N ILE A 22 12.03 20.57 -1.58
CA ILE A 22 12.79 19.63 -0.74
C ILE A 22 12.03 18.30 -0.58
N ALA A 23 10.72 18.34 -0.35
CA ALA A 23 9.92 17.13 -0.23
C ALA A 23 9.92 16.31 -1.53
N VAL A 24 9.69 16.95 -2.67
CA VAL A 24 9.71 16.30 -4.00
C VAL A 24 11.09 15.73 -4.29
N ALA A 25 12.15 16.51 -4.08
CA ALA A 25 13.54 16.06 -4.27
C ALA A 25 13.87 14.86 -3.38
N SER A 26 13.49 14.91 -2.09
CA SER A 26 13.71 13.79 -1.16
C SER A 26 12.96 12.52 -1.59
N TYR A 27 11.73 12.65 -2.08
CA TYR A 27 10.95 11.53 -2.57
C TYR A 27 11.55 10.94 -3.84
N ILE A 28 12.00 11.78 -4.78
CA ILE A 28 12.69 11.33 -6.00
C ILE A 28 13.97 10.57 -5.64
N ILE A 29 14.80 11.09 -4.72
CA ILE A 29 16.03 10.42 -4.28
C ILE A 29 15.70 9.03 -3.71
N ILE A 30 14.68 8.92 -2.85
CA ILE A 30 14.26 7.64 -2.28
C ILE A 30 13.74 6.69 -3.36
N ALA A 31 12.92 7.19 -4.29
CA ALA A 31 12.37 6.37 -5.38
C ALA A 31 13.49 5.87 -6.30
N VAL A 32 14.43 6.72 -6.70
CA VAL A 32 15.62 6.35 -7.49
C VAL A 32 16.47 5.32 -6.74
N PHE A 33 16.67 5.51 -5.43
CA PHE A 33 17.42 4.55 -4.62
C PHE A 33 16.74 3.17 -4.57
N ILE A 34 15.41 3.13 -4.37
CA ILE A 34 14.65 1.88 -4.39
C ILE A 34 14.71 1.23 -5.77
N GLU A 35 14.52 1.98 -6.85
CA GLU A 35 14.62 1.46 -8.22
C GLU A 35 16.00 0.94 -8.57
N TYR A 36 17.05 1.62 -8.07
CA TYR A 36 18.42 1.15 -8.18
C TYR A 36 18.58 -0.20 -7.48
N LEU A 37 18.09 -0.36 -6.24
CA LEU A 37 18.17 -1.63 -5.52
C LEU A 37 17.40 -2.75 -6.23
N VAL A 38 16.20 -2.46 -6.76
CA VAL A 38 15.42 -3.42 -7.54
C VAL A 38 16.21 -3.84 -8.78
N THR A 39 16.68 -2.88 -9.56
CA THR A 39 17.40 -3.16 -10.81
C THR A 39 18.70 -3.91 -10.56
N ALA A 40 19.47 -3.52 -9.53
CA ALA A 40 20.67 -4.23 -9.10
C ALA A 40 20.37 -5.67 -8.67
N THR A 41 19.23 -5.91 -8.01
CA THR A 41 18.79 -7.27 -7.64
C THR A 41 18.54 -8.12 -8.89
N PHE A 42 17.87 -7.57 -9.90
CA PHE A 42 17.63 -8.29 -11.16
C PHE A 42 18.92 -8.49 -11.97
N MET A 43 19.85 -7.54 -11.97
CA MET A 43 21.19 -7.72 -12.55
C MET A 43 21.92 -8.90 -11.90
N ASN A 44 21.84 -9.04 -10.58
CA ASN A 44 22.39 -10.19 -9.86
C ASN A 44 21.72 -11.52 -10.23
N PHE A 45 20.45 -11.50 -10.67
CA PHE A 45 19.76 -12.65 -11.23
C PHE A 45 20.06 -12.91 -12.72
N GLY A 46 21.03 -12.20 -13.29
CA GLY A 46 21.44 -12.38 -14.68
C GLY A 46 20.68 -11.51 -15.68
N LEU A 47 20.01 -10.43 -15.23
CA LEU A 47 19.47 -9.43 -16.14
C LEU A 47 20.62 -8.74 -16.88
N THR A 48 20.85 -9.16 -18.11
CA THR A 48 21.75 -8.52 -19.06
C THR A 48 20.93 -7.80 -20.12
N GLU A 49 21.46 -6.70 -20.64
CA GLU A 49 20.85 -6.01 -21.77
C GLU A 49 21.74 -6.14 -23.00
N GLU A 50 21.18 -6.73 -24.05
CA GLU A 50 21.85 -6.88 -25.35
C GLU A 50 21.65 -5.65 -26.24
N LEU A 51 20.64 -4.82 -25.95
CA LEU A 51 20.17 -3.71 -26.79
C LEU A 51 20.60 -2.36 -26.21
N MET A 52 21.89 -2.05 -26.30
CA MET A 52 22.44 -0.74 -25.93
C MET A 52 22.21 0.27 -27.06
N LEU A 53 21.41 1.33 -26.83
CA LEU A 53 21.35 2.45 -27.76
C LEU A 53 22.55 3.37 -27.52
N THR A 54 23.49 3.36 -28.45
CA THR A 54 24.62 4.29 -28.46
C THR A 54 24.27 5.52 -29.29
N TRP A 55 24.17 6.69 -28.65
CA TRP A 55 24.04 7.95 -29.35
C TRP A 55 25.40 8.67 -29.39
N ARG A 56 25.87 8.99 -30.60
CA ARG A 56 27.03 9.86 -30.82
C ARG A 56 26.56 11.30 -31.01
N ILE A 57 27.04 12.21 -30.17
CA ILE A 57 26.77 13.66 -30.32
C ILE A 57 27.97 14.29 -31.05
N PRO A 58 27.82 14.66 -32.34
CA PRO A 58 28.95 15.13 -33.17
C PRO A 58 29.56 16.47 -32.72
N LEU A 59 28.91 17.20 -31.80
CA LEU A 59 29.33 18.53 -31.36
C LEU A 59 30.35 18.51 -30.20
N LEU A 60 30.51 17.37 -29.52
CA LEU A 60 31.38 17.21 -28.34
C LEU A 60 32.30 16.00 -28.55
N ASN A 61 33.34 16.17 -29.38
CA ASN A 61 34.51 15.27 -29.53
C ASN A 61 34.26 13.80 -29.15
N ASP A 62 33.40 13.11 -29.89
CA ASP A 62 33.09 11.67 -29.74
C ASP A 62 32.56 11.20 -28.36
N LEU A 63 31.83 12.04 -27.63
CA LEU A 63 31.09 11.56 -26.45
C LEU A 63 29.99 10.57 -26.87
N THR A 64 30.24 9.28 -26.68
CA THR A 64 29.23 8.22 -26.83
C THR A 64 28.46 8.07 -25.54
N VAL A 65 27.17 8.38 -25.55
CA VAL A 65 26.27 8.06 -24.44
C VAL A 65 25.54 6.78 -24.81
N SER A 66 25.79 5.71 -24.06
CA SER A 66 25.00 4.48 -24.14
C SER A 66 23.84 4.57 -23.15
N ILE A 67 22.61 4.54 -23.66
CA ILE A 67 21.40 4.47 -22.84
C ILE A 67 20.77 3.12 -23.09
N SER A 68 20.64 2.37 -22.01
CA SER A 68 19.98 1.07 -22.00
C SER A 68 18.47 1.27 -21.79
N PRO A 69 17.58 0.98 -22.75
CA PRO A 69 16.14 1.15 -22.57
C PRO A 69 15.59 0.40 -21.36
N VAL A 70 16.01 -0.84 -21.16
CA VAL A 70 15.49 -1.70 -20.09
C VAL A 70 16.01 -1.23 -18.74
N LEU A 71 17.31 -0.96 -18.59
CA LEU A 71 17.91 -0.64 -17.29
C LEU A 71 17.84 0.85 -16.94
N HIS A 72 17.53 1.74 -17.89
CA HIS A 72 17.41 3.18 -17.62
C HIS A 72 15.99 3.69 -17.82
N LEU A 73 15.35 3.42 -18.96
CA LEU A 73 14.04 4.00 -19.26
C LEU A 73 12.93 3.39 -18.40
N VAL A 74 12.99 2.07 -18.14
CA VAL A 74 11.99 1.40 -17.29
C VAL A 74 12.05 1.92 -15.85
N PRO A 75 13.19 1.90 -15.13
CA PRO A 75 13.29 2.54 -13.81
C PRO A 75 12.82 3.99 -13.81
N LEU A 76 13.20 4.77 -14.82
CA LEU A 76 12.83 6.18 -14.92
C LEU A 76 11.31 6.35 -15.00
N THR A 77 10.63 5.56 -15.83
CA THR A 77 9.15 5.60 -15.94
C THR A 77 8.47 5.16 -14.64
N VAL A 78 9.05 4.21 -13.91
CA VAL A 78 8.55 3.78 -12.60
C VAL A 78 8.72 4.90 -11.57
N VAL A 79 9.89 5.55 -11.49
CA VAL A 79 10.12 6.72 -10.63
C VAL A 79 9.08 7.81 -10.89
N PHE A 80 8.85 8.18 -12.15
CA PHE A 80 7.82 9.16 -12.49
C PHE A 80 6.43 8.72 -12.02
N THR A 81 6.07 7.46 -12.24
CA THR A 81 4.78 6.91 -11.82
C THR A 81 4.61 6.97 -10.30
N LEU A 82 5.66 6.64 -9.53
CA LEU A 82 5.66 6.74 -8.08
C LEU A 82 5.52 8.19 -7.61
N VAL A 83 6.25 9.13 -8.21
CA VAL A 83 6.18 10.57 -7.91
C VAL A 83 4.77 11.09 -8.14
N PHE A 84 4.17 10.83 -9.31
CA PHE A 84 2.80 11.26 -9.61
C PHE A 84 1.77 10.63 -8.68
N SER A 85 1.91 9.34 -8.37
CA SER A 85 1.04 8.62 -7.44
C SER A 85 1.12 9.21 -6.03
N TRP A 86 2.32 9.52 -5.56
CA TRP A 86 2.56 10.16 -4.27
C TRP A 86 1.99 11.57 -4.21
N MET A 87 2.25 12.40 -5.23
CA MET A 87 1.69 13.75 -5.31
C MET A 87 0.16 13.71 -5.31
N HIS A 88 -0.43 12.74 -6.04
CA HIS A 88 -1.86 12.51 -6.08
C HIS A 88 -2.41 12.17 -4.69
N ILE A 89 -1.86 11.17 -3.99
CA ILE A 89 -2.33 10.81 -2.63
C ILE A 89 -2.15 12.00 -1.67
N THR A 90 -0.98 12.64 -1.67
CA THR A 90 -0.65 13.76 -0.78
C THR A 90 -1.67 14.88 -0.89
N LYS A 91 -2.10 15.22 -2.12
CA LYS A 91 -3.17 16.20 -2.37
C LYS A 91 -4.45 15.84 -1.61
N TYR A 92 -4.93 14.60 -1.68
CA TYR A 92 -6.16 14.19 -0.98
C TYR A 92 -6.00 14.08 0.53
N VAL A 93 -4.82 13.72 1.03
CA VAL A 93 -4.55 13.67 2.47
C VAL A 93 -4.60 15.08 3.06
N ILE A 94 -4.00 16.07 2.40
CA ILE A 94 -4.02 17.47 2.83
C ILE A 94 -5.47 17.98 2.92
N TYR A 95 -6.30 17.76 1.90
CA TYR A 95 -7.70 18.20 1.90
C TYR A 95 -8.55 17.59 3.02
N ALA A 96 -8.22 16.38 3.48
CA ALA A 96 -8.94 15.72 4.56
C ALA A 96 -8.60 16.27 5.97
N THR A 97 -7.48 16.99 6.11
CA THR A 97 -6.87 17.32 7.41
C THR A 97 -7.34 18.62 8.10
N PRO A 98 -7.78 19.73 7.45
CA PRO A 98 -7.79 21.02 8.18
C PRO A 98 -9.07 21.33 8.96
N LYS A 99 -10.23 20.72 8.66
CA LYS A 99 -11.53 21.17 9.24
C LYS A 99 -12.44 20.08 9.81
N LEU A 100 -12.25 18.80 9.46
CA LEU A 100 -13.16 17.74 9.90
C LEU A 100 -13.06 17.44 11.41
N ILE A 101 -11.88 17.53 12.01
CA ILE A 101 -11.69 17.21 13.43
C ILE A 101 -12.36 18.24 14.35
N LYS A 102 -12.39 19.52 13.96
CA LYS A 102 -13.04 20.57 14.75
C LYS A 102 -14.55 20.57 14.54
N ILE A 103 -15.03 20.36 13.32
CA ILE A 103 -16.47 20.33 13.01
C ILE A 103 -17.14 19.06 13.57
N GLU A 104 -16.48 17.89 13.50
CA GLU A 104 -17.08 16.65 14.02
C GLU A 104 -17.26 16.69 15.54
N LYS A 105 -16.36 17.33 16.29
CA LYS A 105 -16.53 17.57 17.73
C LYS A 105 -17.65 18.57 18.04
N ILE A 106 -17.86 19.58 17.19
CA ILE A 106 -18.91 20.58 17.38
C ILE A 106 -20.29 20.03 16.98
N VAL A 107 -20.37 19.25 15.90
CA VAL A 107 -21.62 18.66 15.39
C VAL A 107 -22.08 17.46 16.24
N LYS A 108 -21.17 16.62 16.73
CA LYS A 108 -21.53 15.53 17.66
C LYS A 108 -22.08 16.04 18.99
N LYS A 109 -21.72 17.25 19.42
CA LYS A 109 -22.27 17.87 20.64
C LYS A 109 -23.67 18.45 20.47
N LYS A 110 -24.18 18.62 19.23
CA LYS A 110 -25.50 19.20 18.95
C LYS A 110 -26.54 18.23 18.39
N LYS A 111 -26.14 17.05 17.90
CA LYS A 111 -27.03 16.11 17.17
C LYS A 111 -27.35 14.83 17.96
N GLY A 112 -27.21 14.88 19.29
CA GLY A 112 -27.26 13.73 20.19
C GLY A 112 -28.64 13.15 20.54
N GLU A 113 -29.76 13.70 20.05
CA GLU A 113 -31.07 13.26 20.59
C GLU A 113 -32.21 12.94 19.61
N LYS A 114 -32.15 13.30 18.32
CA LYS A 114 -33.41 13.29 17.51
C LYS A 114 -33.45 12.52 16.19
N ARG A 115 -32.42 11.75 15.80
CA ARG A 115 -32.43 11.06 14.48
C ARG A 115 -31.90 9.61 14.47
N ALA A 116 -32.11 8.87 15.55
CA ALA A 116 -31.65 7.48 15.63
C ALA A 116 -32.56 6.43 14.93
N LEU A 117 -33.70 6.79 14.32
CA LEU A 117 -34.75 5.79 14.04
C LEU A 117 -35.18 5.52 12.59
N LYS A 118 -34.62 6.15 11.53
CA LYS A 118 -35.16 5.93 10.16
C LYS A 118 -34.18 5.72 9.00
N VAL A 119 -32.89 5.45 9.23
CA VAL A 119 -31.93 5.21 8.12
C VAL A 119 -31.13 3.92 8.34
N LYS A 120 -31.81 2.81 8.64
CA LYS A 120 -31.16 1.52 8.90
C LYS A 120 -31.14 0.55 7.71
N THR A 121 -32.02 0.69 6.72
CA THR A 121 -32.29 -0.42 5.79
C THR A 121 -31.56 -0.40 4.44
N PHE A 122 -30.81 0.65 4.07
CA PHE A 122 -30.11 0.70 2.76
C PHE A 122 -28.59 0.83 2.84
N LYS A 123 -28.02 0.89 4.06
CA LYS A 123 -26.59 1.20 4.27
C LYS A 123 -25.72 -0.02 4.59
N GLU A 124 -26.33 -1.19 4.80
CA GLU A 124 -25.63 -2.37 5.30
C GLU A 124 -24.86 -3.12 4.21
N LYS A 125 -25.29 -3.05 2.94
CA LYS A 125 -24.65 -3.81 1.85
C LYS A 125 -23.42 -3.13 1.21
N THR A 126 -23.24 -1.82 1.38
CA THR A 126 -22.05 -1.08 0.85
C THR A 126 -21.02 -0.72 1.93
N SER A 127 -21.38 -0.87 3.20
CA SER A 127 -20.54 -0.59 4.37
C SER A 127 -19.24 -1.41 4.42
N TYR A 128 -19.27 -2.67 3.97
CA TYR A 128 -18.13 -3.57 4.08
C TYR A 128 -16.93 -3.13 3.21
N ILE A 129 -17.18 -2.63 2.00
CA ILE A 129 -16.13 -2.19 1.08
C ILE A 129 -15.66 -0.78 1.43
N THR A 130 -16.53 0.09 1.96
CA THR A 130 -16.17 1.49 2.27
C THR A 130 -15.39 1.67 3.57
N ASN A 131 -15.45 0.69 4.49
CA ASN A 131 -14.77 0.80 5.79
C ASN A 131 -13.35 0.22 5.78
N PHE A 132 -13.00 -0.62 4.79
CA PHE A 132 -11.67 -1.20 4.63
C PHE A 132 -10.53 -0.16 4.59
N PRO A 133 -10.60 0.92 3.78
CA PRO A 133 -9.53 1.93 3.76
C PRO A 133 -9.43 2.73 5.06
N MET A 134 -10.53 2.89 5.80
CA MET A 134 -10.52 3.59 7.09
C MET A 134 -9.83 2.75 8.18
N LYS A 135 -10.05 1.43 8.15
CA LYS A 135 -9.39 0.45 9.04
C LYS A 135 -7.88 0.38 8.79
N ILE A 136 -7.45 0.36 7.52
CA ILE A 136 -6.02 0.43 7.15
C ILE A 136 -5.38 1.72 7.64
N SER A 137 -6.07 2.87 7.52
CA SER A 137 -5.49 4.14 8.00
C SER A 137 -5.28 4.20 9.51
N ASN A 138 -6.11 3.50 10.30
CA ASN A 138 -5.94 3.39 11.75
C ASN A 138 -4.92 2.31 12.10
N PHE A 139 -4.86 1.22 11.33
CA PHE A 139 -3.84 0.19 11.45
C PHE A 139 -2.44 0.72 11.15
N LEU A 140 -2.30 1.71 10.26
CA LEU A 140 -1.02 2.37 9.98
C LEU A 140 -0.60 3.38 11.05
N LYS A 141 -1.53 3.96 11.81
CA LYS A 141 -1.21 5.00 12.81
C LYS A 141 -0.50 4.46 14.05
N LEU A 142 -0.92 3.29 14.53
CA LEU A 142 -0.48 2.71 15.80
C LEU A 142 0.93 2.10 15.77
N PRO A 143 1.32 1.28 14.77
CA PRO A 143 2.67 0.74 14.69
C PRO A 143 3.66 1.81 14.23
N PHE A 144 3.28 2.73 13.34
CA PHE A 144 4.21 3.71 12.80
C PHE A 144 4.72 4.68 13.88
N LEU A 145 3.84 5.22 14.73
CA LEU A 145 4.27 6.08 15.83
C LEU A 145 5.17 5.34 16.83
N LYS A 146 4.82 4.09 17.18
CA LYS A 146 5.61 3.25 18.09
C LYS A 146 6.96 2.84 17.51
N ILE A 147 7.03 2.54 16.21
CA ILE A 147 8.27 2.17 15.52
C ILE A 147 9.23 3.37 15.49
N TRP A 148 8.72 4.58 15.20
CA TRP A 148 9.53 5.80 15.20
C TRP A 148 10.02 6.20 16.58
N GLU A 149 9.19 6.00 17.61
CA GLU A 149 9.57 6.20 19.01
C GLU A 149 10.67 5.22 19.44
N LYS A 150 10.54 3.93 19.05
CA LYS A 150 11.58 2.91 19.28
C LYS A 150 12.88 3.16 18.50
N LEU A 151 12.81 3.77 17.32
CA LEU A 151 13.97 4.15 16.51
C LEU A 151 14.66 5.43 17.03
N GLY A 152 14.22 6.01 18.15
CA GLY A 152 14.81 7.24 18.71
C GLY A 152 14.50 8.51 17.92
N LEU A 153 13.56 8.45 16.96
CA LEU A 153 13.20 9.56 16.08
C LEU A 153 12.06 10.42 16.67
N ALA A 154 11.95 10.48 17.99
CA ALA A 154 10.89 11.22 18.70
C ALA A 154 10.81 12.69 18.26
N ARG A 155 11.96 13.34 17.99
CA ARG A 155 12.03 14.71 17.46
C ARG A 155 11.35 14.88 16.10
N LEU A 156 11.50 13.90 15.20
CA LEU A 156 10.82 13.91 13.91
C LEU A 156 9.32 13.73 14.08
N SER A 157 8.87 12.91 15.04
CA SER A 157 7.44 12.75 15.32
C SER A 157 6.80 14.08 15.75
N GLN A 158 7.49 14.87 16.57
CA GLN A 158 7.04 16.17 17.03
C GLN A 158 7.03 17.20 15.89
N PHE A 159 8.11 17.26 15.10
CA PHE A 159 8.22 18.11 13.92
C PHE A 159 7.11 17.82 12.88
N LEU A 160 6.80 16.53 12.67
CA LEU A 160 5.72 16.09 11.78
C LEU A 160 4.33 16.39 12.32
N ARG A 161 4.19 16.56 13.64
CA ARG A 161 2.92 16.94 14.26
C ARG A 161 2.60 18.41 14.02
N GLU A 162 3.61 19.25 13.96
CA GLU A 162 3.49 20.69 13.77
C GLU A 162 3.23 21.07 12.30
N GLN A 163 3.59 20.20 11.35
CA GLN A 163 3.49 20.48 9.92
C GLN A 163 2.48 19.55 9.23
N PRO A 164 1.22 19.98 9.01
CA PRO A 164 0.18 19.12 8.42
C PRO A 164 0.53 18.66 7.00
N PHE A 165 1.24 19.50 6.23
CA PHE A 165 1.74 19.15 4.90
C PHE A 165 2.80 18.05 4.96
N ALA A 166 3.82 18.19 5.81
CA ALA A 166 4.90 17.20 5.95
C ALA A 166 4.34 15.84 6.42
N SER A 167 3.41 15.85 7.39
CA SER A 167 2.74 14.64 7.83
C SER A 167 1.95 13.95 6.72
N ALA A 168 1.23 14.73 5.91
CA ALA A 168 0.46 14.22 4.78
C ALA A 168 1.36 13.64 3.68
N SER A 169 2.42 14.36 3.35
CA SER A 169 3.47 13.97 2.40
C SER A 169 4.13 12.65 2.79
N ILE A 170 4.60 12.52 4.03
CA ILE A 170 5.24 11.28 4.50
C ILE A 170 4.27 10.10 4.50
N LYS A 171 3.03 10.30 4.95
CA LYS A 171 2.00 9.24 4.91
C LYS A 171 1.70 8.81 3.49
N GLY A 172 1.61 9.76 2.56
CA GLY A 172 1.44 9.48 1.14
C GLY A 172 2.62 8.69 0.60
N ALA A 173 3.85 9.13 0.90
CA ALA A 173 5.08 8.51 0.42
C ALA A 173 5.17 7.07 0.92
N PHE A 174 4.97 6.87 2.22
CA PHE A 174 4.95 5.55 2.84
C PHE A 174 3.88 4.64 2.21
N ALA A 175 2.66 5.15 1.98
CA ALA A 175 1.61 4.34 1.38
C ALA A 175 1.95 3.89 -0.05
N VAL A 176 2.48 4.79 -0.89
CA VAL A 176 2.88 4.45 -2.27
C VAL A 176 4.06 3.49 -2.27
N LEU A 177 5.13 3.79 -1.53
CA LEU A 177 6.32 2.93 -1.48
C LEU A 177 6.02 1.56 -0.87
N ALA A 178 5.21 1.48 0.19
CA ALA A 178 4.81 0.21 0.78
C ALA A 178 3.97 -0.62 -0.21
N THR A 179 3.07 0.03 -0.96
CA THR A 179 2.29 -0.65 -2.00
C THR A 179 3.22 -1.19 -3.09
N PHE A 180 4.08 -0.34 -3.65
CA PHE A 180 5.05 -0.72 -4.67
C PHE A 180 5.93 -1.89 -4.21
N LEU A 181 6.58 -1.78 -3.05
CA LEU A 181 7.46 -2.82 -2.50
C LEU A 181 6.70 -4.11 -2.21
N THR A 182 5.46 -4.04 -1.72
CA THR A 182 4.64 -5.24 -1.49
C THR A 182 4.38 -5.97 -2.80
N PHE A 183 4.02 -5.25 -3.87
CA PHE A 183 3.79 -5.87 -5.17
C PHE A 183 5.09 -6.36 -5.82
N MET A 184 6.20 -5.65 -5.66
CA MET A 184 7.51 -6.11 -6.11
C MET A 184 7.91 -7.41 -5.41
N VAL A 185 7.86 -7.45 -4.08
CA VAL A 185 8.15 -8.66 -3.30
C VAL A 185 7.20 -9.79 -3.69
N LEU A 186 5.89 -9.51 -3.80
CA LEU A 186 4.92 -10.52 -4.21
C LEU A 186 5.28 -11.11 -5.57
N THR A 187 5.66 -10.27 -6.54
CA THR A 187 6.01 -10.74 -7.89
C THR A 187 7.34 -11.49 -7.90
N CYS A 188 8.34 -11.07 -7.11
CA CYS A 188 9.58 -11.84 -6.92
C CYS A 188 9.31 -13.20 -6.26
N LEU A 189 8.37 -13.27 -5.32
CA LEU A 189 7.96 -14.53 -4.69
C LEU A 189 7.22 -15.46 -5.68
N LEU A 190 6.61 -14.93 -6.74
CA LEU A 190 6.03 -15.76 -7.81
C LEU A 190 7.09 -16.47 -8.65
N GLU A 191 8.32 -15.97 -8.68
CA GLU A 191 9.41 -16.59 -9.44
C GLU A 191 9.87 -17.90 -8.79
N ASN A 192 9.90 -17.94 -7.46
CA ASN A 192 10.31 -19.13 -6.71
C ASN A 192 9.29 -19.42 -5.60
N PRO A 193 8.18 -20.13 -5.91
CA PRO A 193 7.19 -20.49 -4.90
C PRO A 193 7.81 -21.31 -3.75
N ASP A 194 8.86 -22.09 -4.02
CA ASP A 194 9.60 -22.83 -3.00
C ASP A 194 10.30 -21.90 -2.00
N THR A 195 10.74 -20.72 -2.45
CA THR A 195 11.31 -19.70 -1.55
C THR A 195 10.27 -19.20 -0.55
N ILE A 196 8.98 -19.15 -0.90
CA ILE A 196 7.92 -18.81 0.05
C ILE A 196 7.88 -19.87 1.16
N TYR A 197 7.88 -21.15 0.78
CA TYR A 197 7.87 -22.26 1.74
C TYR A 197 9.10 -22.23 2.65
N HIS A 198 10.29 -22.04 2.09
CA HIS A 198 11.53 -21.92 2.86
C HIS A 198 11.56 -20.68 3.76
N LEU A 199 11.11 -19.51 3.27
CA LEU A 199 11.03 -18.30 4.09
C LEU A 199 10.07 -18.48 5.27
N ILE A 200 8.92 -19.12 5.04
CA ILE A 200 7.97 -19.43 6.12
C ILE A 200 8.63 -20.37 7.13
N ILE A 201 9.27 -21.45 6.69
CA ILE A 201 10.00 -22.37 7.58
C ILE A 201 11.05 -21.63 8.40
N ILE A 202 11.93 -20.85 7.75
CA ILE A 202 12.98 -20.07 8.41
C ILE A 202 12.37 -19.09 9.40
N PHE A 203 11.26 -18.44 9.05
CA PHE A 203 10.58 -17.49 9.91
C PHE A 203 10.02 -18.16 11.17
N TYR A 204 9.40 -19.34 11.04
CA TYR A 204 8.95 -20.14 12.19
C TYR A 204 10.13 -20.63 13.04
N GLN A 205 11.19 -21.13 12.41
CA GLN A 205 12.39 -21.61 13.10
C GLN A 205 13.11 -20.51 13.88
N ARG A 206 13.19 -19.30 13.32
CA ARG A 206 13.87 -18.14 13.96
C ARG A 206 13.01 -17.42 14.99
N ASN A 207 11.70 -17.68 15.05
CA ASN A 207 10.78 -17.02 15.96
C ASN A 207 9.99 -18.06 16.78
N PRO A 208 10.62 -18.69 17.80
CA PRO A 208 9.96 -19.68 18.63
C PRO A 208 8.66 -19.14 19.25
N ALA A 209 8.62 -17.87 19.65
CA ALA A 209 7.41 -17.23 20.16
C ALA A 209 6.24 -17.21 19.17
N LEU A 210 6.50 -17.08 17.86
CA LEU A 210 5.45 -17.16 16.84
C LEU A 210 4.98 -18.60 16.66
N LEU A 211 5.92 -19.54 16.64
CA LEU A 211 5.62 -20.97 16.57
C LEU A 211 4.77 -21.39 17.77
N ASP A 212 5.18 -21.03 18.98
CA ASP A 212 4.46 -21.26 20.24
C ASP A 212 3.10 -20.57 20.27
N PHE A 213 2.98 -19.38 19.68
CA PHE A 213 1.69 -18.70 19.54
C PHE A 213 0.75 -19.45 18.59
N VAL A 214 1.23 -19.88 17.42
CA VAL A 214 0.43 -20.63 16.44
C VAL A 214 0.06 -22.01 16.99
N TYR A 215 1.00 -22.67 17.64
CA TYR A 215 0.77 -23.95 18.31
C TYR A 215 -0.19 -23.79 19.51
N GLY A 216 0.00 -22.76 20.34
CA GLY A 216 -0.83 -22.46 21.50
C GLY A 216 -2.25 -22.03 21.10
N THR A 217 -2.42 -21.31 19.99
CA THR A 217 -3.76 -21.02 19.44
C THR A 217 -4.43 -22.29 18.92
N HIS A 218 -3.68 -23.20 18.27
CA HIS A 218 -4.20 -24.51 17.87
C HIS A 218 -4.65 -25.33 19.09
N ILE A 219 -3.82 -25.41 20.14
CA ILE A 219 -4.18 -26.07 21.41
C ILE A 219 -5.40 -25.41 22.04
N ALA A 220 -5.41 -24.09 22.19
CA ALA A 220 -6.53 -23.38 22.81
C ALA A 220 -7.85 -23.64 22.07
N ILE A 221 -7.83 -23.67 20.73
CA ILE A 221 -9.00 -24.02 19.92
C ILE A 221 -9.44 -25.47 20.18
N ASN A 222 -8.50 -26.42 20.24
CA ASN A 222 -8.79 -27.82 20.50
C ASN A 222 -9.32 -28.04 21.93
N SER A 223 -8.69 -27.43 22.94
CA SER A 223 -9.13 -27.53 24.34
C SER A 223 -10.49 -26.87 24.59
N ILE A 224 -10.78 -25.74 23.93
CA ILE A 224 -12.12 -25.12 23.96
C ILE A 224 -13.15 -26.04 23.29
N SER A 225 -12.76 -26.75 22.23
CA SER A 225 -13.62 -27.74 21.56
C SER A 225 -13.89 -28.97 22.43
N GLU A 226 -12.93 -29.40 23.25
CA GLU A 226 -13.07 -30.52 24.17
C GLU A 226 -13.89 -30.15 25.42
N MET A 227 -13.63 -28.97 26.01
CA MET A 227 -14.32 -28.50 27.23
C MET A 227 -15.80 -28.17 27.02
N LEU A 228 -16.18 -27.64 25.86
CA LEU A 228 -17.55 -27.15 25.62
C LEU A 228 -18.47 -28.21 24.99
N GLY A 229 -17.94 -29.40 24.70
CA GLY A 229 -18.66 -30.50 24.07
C GLY A 229 -19.28 -30.14 22.70
N PRO A 230 -20.03 -31.07 22.10
CA PRO A 230 -20.64 -30.87 20.77
C PRO A 230 -21.75 -29.80 20.71
N ALA A 231 -22.10 -29.17 21.85
CA ALA A 231 -23.26 -28.28 21.97
C ALA A 231 -23.00 -26.82 21.57
N LEU A 232 -21.75 -26.33 21.60
CA LEU A 232 -21.41 -24.99 21.12
C LEU A 232 -20.72 -25.07 19.75
N TRP A 233 -21.53 -24.89 18.70
CA TRP A 233 -21.20 -24.97 17.28
C TRP A 233 -20.02 -24.11 16.78
N VAL A 234 -19.46 -23.19 17.56
CA VAL A 234 -18.54 -22.16 17.02
C VAL A 234 -17.16 -22.72 16.60
N PRO A 235 -16.43 -23.50 17.42
CA PRO A 235 -15.10 -24.01 17.03
C PRO A 235 -15.18 -25.09 15.95
N SER A 236 -16.14 -26.01 16.08
CA SER A 236 -16.38 -27.07 15.11
C SER A 236 -16.84 -26.52 13.75
N THR A 237 -17.65 -25.46 13.72
CA THR A 237 -18.05 -24.78 12.48
C THR A 237 -16.88 -24.05 11.83
N ILE A 238 -15.98 -23.42 12.60
CA ILE A 238 -14.81 -22.75 12.02
C ILE A 238 -13.84 -23.78 11.43
N ASN A 239 -13.53 -24.85 12.17
CA ASN A 239 -12.65 -25.90 11.68
C ASN A 239 -13.25 -26.63 10.46
N LYS A 240 -14.53 -26.99 10.52
CA LYS A 240 -15.25 -27.60 9.39
C LYS A 240 -15.31 -26.65 8.19
N SER A 241 -15.58 -25.36 8.40
CA SER A 241 -15.58 -24.36 7.33
C SER A 241 -14.19 -24.18 6.70
N LEU A 242 -13.13 -24.15 7.50
CA LEU A 242 -11.76 -24.08 6.99
C LEU A 242 -11.38 -25.35 6.21
N LEU A 243 -11.72 -26.52 6.74
CA LEU A 243 -11.50 -27.82 6.08
C LEU A 243 -12.35 -27.94 4.81
N ASP A 244 -13.57 -27.41 4.78
CA ASP A 244 -14.44 -27.41 3.61
C ASP A 244 -13.93 -26.41 2.54
N VAL A 245 -13.38 -25.26 2.95
CA VAL A 245 -12.80 -24.24 2.05
C VAL A 245 -11.43 -24.65 1.51
N ALA A 246 -10.64 -25.40 2.27
CA ALA A 246 -9.26 -25.77 1.90
C ALA A 246 -9.17 -26.50 0.54
N PRO A 247 -10.03 -27.50 0.20
CA PRO A 247 -10.08 -28.11 -1.12
C PRO A 247 -10.39 -27.11 -2.24
N TYR A 248 -11.32 -26.16 -2.03
CA TYR A 248 -11.63 -25.13 -3.03
C TYR A 248 -10.48 -24.15 -3.23
N PHE A 249 -9.82 -23.74 -2.14
CA PHE A 249 -8.64 -22.90 -2.19
C PHE A 249 -7.51 -23.59 -2.94
N ARG A 250 -7.21 -24.85 -2.58
CA ARG A 250 -6.22 -25.68 -3.28
C ARG A 250 -6.58 -25.85 -4.75
N LYS A 251 -7.84 -26.18 -5.07
CA LYS A 251 -8.32 -26.30 -6.45
C LYS A 251 -8.16 -24.97 -7.21
N THR A 252 -8.41 -23.83 -6.58
CA THR A 252 -8.23 -22.51 -7.18
C THR A 252 -6.75 -22.23 -7.45
N ILE A 253 -5.86 -22.57 -6.53
CA ILE A 253 -4.41 -22.48 -6.75
C ILE A 253 -4.01 -23.39 -7.91
N ASP A 254 -4.39 -24.67 -7.87
CA ASP A 254 -3.99 -25.66 -8.86
C ASP A 254 -4.55 -25.38 -10.25
N THR A 255 -5.78 -24.85 -10.35
CA THR A 255 -6.46 -24.60 -11.62
C THR A 255 -6.12 -23.23 -12.20
N SER A 256 -6.09 -22.19 -11.38
CA SER A 256 -5.98 -20.80 -11.88
C SER A 256 -4.58 -20.24 -11.74
N LEU A 257 -3.91 -20.47 -10.61
CA LEU A 257 -2.62 -19.83 -10.32
C LEU A 257 -1.43 -20.67 -10.78
N ARG A 258 -1.49 -21.99 -10.67
CA ARG A 258 -0.39 -22.88 -11.05
C ARG A 258 -0.03 -22.79 -12.54
N PRO A 259 -0.98 -22.70 -13.49
CA PRO A 259 -0.64 -22.45 -14.89
C PRO A 259 0.02 -21.10 -15.09
N LEU A 260 -0.47 -20.04 -14.40
CA LEU A 260 0.12 -18.71 -14.46
C LEU A 260 1.55 -18.69 -13.92
N PHE A 261 1.80 -19.37 -12.79
CA PHE A 261 3.14 -19.50 -12.23
C PHE A 261 4.06 -20.26 -13.20
N LYS A 262 3.59 -21.34 -13.82
CA LYS A 262 4.37 -22.08 -14.80
C LYS A 262 4.74 -21.21 -16.02
N VAL A 263 3.80 -20.40 -16.51
CA VAL A 263 4.08 -19.44 -17.59
C VAL A 263 5.09 -18.41 -17.09
N PHE A 264 4.88 -17.81 -15.92
CA PHE A 264 5.74 -16.78 -15.38
C PHE A 264 7.17 -17.26 -15.10
N THR A 265 7.34 -18.46 -14.56
CA THR A 265 8.66 -19.05 -14.29
C THR A 265 9.41 -19.39 -15.57
N SER A 266 8.70 -19.72 -16.65
CA SER A 266 9.28 -19.99 -17.97
C SER A 266 9.73 -18.73 -18.73
N LEU A 267 9.34 -17.54 -18.28
CA LEU A 267 9.78 -16.29 -18.90
C LEU A 267 11.27 -16.04 -18.65
N ASN A 268 11.92 -15.40 -19.62
CA ASN A 268 13.29 -14.91 -19.40
C ASN A 268 13.31 -13.79 -18.34
N ILE A 269 14.49 -13.57 -17.75
CA ILE A 269 14.67 -12.61 -16.65
C ILE A 269 14.26 -11.18 -17.06
N THR A 270 14.52 -10.79 -18.31
CA THR A 270 14.14 -9.48 -18.86
C THR A 270 12.62 -9.30 -18.87
N THR A 271 11.86 -10.30 -19.33
CA THR A 271 10.39 -10.20 -19.34
C THR A 271 9.84 -10.22 -17.92
N LYS A 272 10.41 -11.03 -17.02
CA LYS A 272 10.04 -11.02 -15.59
C LYS A 272 10.24 -9.64 -14.98
N TYR A 273 11.40 -9.04 -15.19
CA TYR A 273 11.71 -7.69 -14.73
C TYR A 273 10.69 -6.65 -15.24
N LEU A 274 10.39 -6.66 -16.54
CA LEU A 274 9.42 -5.74 -17.15
C LEU A 274 8.02 -5.94 -16.57
N ILE A 275 7.57 -7.18 -16.39
CA ILE A 275 6.26 -7.47 -15.79
C ILE A 275 6.22 -7.00 -14.34
N CYS A 276 7.25 -7.30 -13.53
CA CYS A 276 7.36 -6.84 -12.15
C CYS A 276 7.22 -5.33 -12.05
N GLN A 277 8.04 -4.60 -12.83
CA GLN A 277 8.06 -3.13 -12.81
C GLN A 277 6.72 -2.52 -13.24
N ASN A 278 6.12 -3.03 -14.32
CA ASN A 278 4.82 -2.53 -14.80
C ASN A 278 3.69 -2.85 -13.82
N VAL A 279 3.61 -4.07 -13.31
CA VAL A 279 2.55 -4.47 -12.37
C VAL A 279 2.65 -3.66 -11.07
N ALA A 280 3.85 -3.51 -10.50
CA ALA A 280 4.04 -2.77 -9.26
C ALA A 280 3.78 -1.26 -9.42
N SER A 281 4.18 -0.66 -10.55
CA SER A 281 3.92 0.75 -10.84
C SER A 281 2.43 1.02 -11.12
N TRP A 282 1.78 0.19 -11.93
CA TRP A 282 0.34 0.31 -12.22
C TRP A 282 -0.50 0.12 -10.98
N THR A 283 -0.21 -0.88 -10.16
CA THR A 283 -0.94 -1.12 -8.90
C THR A 283 -0.79 0.06 -7.94
N SER A 284 0.40 0.67 -7.87
CA SER A 284 0.64 1.90 -7.09
C SER A 284 -0.20 3.08 -7.63
N ALA A 285 -0.23 3.27 -8.95
CA ALA A 285 -1.03 4.30 -9.60
C ALA A 285 -2.54 4.08 -9.37
N PHE A 286 -3.05 2.87 -9.61
CA PHE A 286 -4.45 2.52 -9.37
C PHE A 286 -4.84 2.70 -7.90
N THR A 287 -3.99 2.27 -6.97
CA THR A 287 -4.22 2.46 -5.53
C THR A 287 -4.31 3.95 -5.19
N SER A 288 -3.45 4.79 -5.78
CA SER A 288 -3.50 6.24 -5.60
C SER A 288 -4.82 6.85 -6.10
N ILE A 289 -5.31 6.42 -7.26
CA ILE A 289 -6.55 6.90 -7.88
C ILE A 289 -7.76 6.47 -7.04
N LEU A 290 -7.80 5.19 -6.65
CA LEU A 290 -8.85 4.65 -5.78
C LEU A 290 -8.89 5.41 -4.46
N TYR A 291 -7.73 5.62 -3.82
CA TYR A 291 -7.63 6.40 -2.59
C TYR A 291 -8.24 7.81 -2.74
N GLY A 292 -7.89 8.52 -3.82
CA GLY A 292 -8.44 9.84 -4.11
C GLY A 292 -9.97 9.83 -4.30
N ARG A 293 -10.49 8.85 -5.05
CA ARG A 293 -11.95 8.68 -5.26
C ARG A 293 -12.68 8.39 -3.95
N PHE A 294 -12.15 7.52 -3.10
CA PHE A 294 -12.74 7.21 -1.80
C PHE A 294 -12.81 8.44 -0.88
N LYS A 295 -11.71 9.20 -0.80
CA LYS A 295 -11.68 10.44 0.00
C LYS A 295 -12.60 11.53 -0.54
N SER A 296 -12.66 11.70 -1.87
CA SER A 296 -13.56 12.67 -2.50
C SER A 296 -15.03 12.38 -2.22
N LYS A 297 -15.46 11.11 -2.32
CA LYS A 297 -16.84 10.70 -2.00
C LYS A 297 -17.18 10.96 -0.52
N SER A 298 -16.28 10.59 0.39
CA SER A 298 -16.47 10.84 1.82
C SER A 298 -16.69 12.32 2.15
N TRP A 299 -15.93 13.21 1.49
CA TRP A 299 -16.07 14.65 1.66
C TRP A 299 -17.43 15.19 1.19
N LYS A 300 -17.90 14.76 0.01
CA LYS A 300 -19.21 15.17 -0.55
C LYS A 300 -20.39 14.75 0.35
N THR A 301 -20.33 13.56 0.95
CA THR A 301 -21.40 13.05 1.82
C THR A 301 -21.51 13.85 3.13
N VAL A 302 -20.37 14.24 3.73
CA VAL A 302 -20.36 15.02 4.99
C VAL A 302 -20.91 16.44 4.78
N HIS A 303 -20.70 17.05 3.62
CA HIS A 303 -21.18 18.41 3.34
C HIS A 303 -22.64 18.47 2.87
N ARG A 304 -23.27 17.32 2.54
CA ARG A 304 -24.69 17.23 2.17
C ARG A 304 -25.61 16.84 3.34
N SER A 305 -25.10 16.61 4.55
CA SER A 305 -25.83 16.05 5.72
C SER A 305 -25.85 16.96 6.95
#